data_AF-A0A532UUP4-F1
#
_entry.id   AF-A0A532UUP4-F1
#
_cell.length_a   1.000
_cell.length_b   1.000
_cell.length_c   1.000
_cell.angle_alpha   90.00
_cell.angle_beta   90.00
_cell.angle_gamma   90.00
#
_symmetry.space_group_name_H-M   'P 1'
#
loop_
_entity.id
_entity.type
_entity.pdbx_description
1 polymer ?
#
loop_
_entity_poly.entity_id
_entity_poly.type
_entity_poly.pdbx_seq_one_letter_code
_entity_poly.pdbx_strand_id
1 'polypeptide(L)'
;MTELKNNHIGAFQGHRIETITLEREVYWLAAVFAASSTLHRLAPDEDDNELDKLRLHFEISEASRLLISVAVMLRNLMDAQSSEMLELSIRKMDMIVGHYTIGKKRRKKDLTFREACNKLIHALHINFDMAGMNKKKLCYLRPKVYLYGDFRDEDWRAVVDVTKFIKIAYRLS
;
A
#
# COMPACT_ATOMS: atom_id res chain seq x y z
N MET A 1 -48.43 -23.54 23.05
CA MET A 1 -47.38 -23.96 22.09
C MET A 1 -47.35 -22.95 20.95
N THR A 2 -46.38 -22.03 20.96
CA THR A 2 -45.52 -21.64 19.82
C THR A 2 -44.59 -20.55 20.37
N GLU A 3 -43.41 -20.95 20.84
CA GLU A 3 -42.33 -20.02 21.20
C GLU A 3 -41.69 -19.50 19.91
N LEU A 4 -41.65 -18.17 19.77
CA LEU A 4 -40.88 -17.48 18.76
C LEU A 4 -39.39 -17.63 19.10
N LYS A 5 -38.67 -18.40 18.29
CA LYS A 5 -37.21 -18.50 18.35
C LYS A 5 -36.61 -17.15 17.98
N ASN A 6 -36.08 -16.45 18.98
CA ASN A 6 -35.12 -15.38 18.80
C ASN A 6 -33.89 -15.94 18.07
N ASN A 7 -33.79 -15.65 16.78
CA ASN A 7 -32.57 -15.86 16.02
C ASN A 7 -31.54 -14.85 16.52
N HIS A 8 -30.58 -15.32 17.31
CA HIS A 8 -29.35 -14.59 17.59
C HIS A 8 -28.61 -14.37 16.26
N ILE A 9 -28.80 -13.19 15.69
CA ILE A 9 -27.88 -12.62 14.71
C ILE A 9 -26.58 -12.41 15.47
N GLY A 10 -25.59 -13.26 15.18
CA GLY A 10 -24.23 -13.10 15.71
C GLY A 10 -23.76 -11.68 15.42
N ALA A 11 -23.48 -10.93 16.49
CA ALA A 11 -23.02 -9.57 16.40
C ALA A 11 -21.70 -9.55 15.63
N PHE A 12 -21.70 -8.96 14.43
CA PHE A 12 -20.47 -8.61 13.73
C PHE A 12 -19.72 -7.57 14.57
N GLN A 13 -18.73 -8.04 15.33
CA GLN A 13 -17.93 -7.20 16.21
C GLN A 13 -16.69 -6.71 15.45
N GLY A 14 -16.91 -5.82 14.49
CA GLY A 14 -15.86 -5.12 13.75
C GLY A 14 -16.42 -3.86 13.13
N HIS A 15 -15.71 -2.74 13.24
CA HIS A 15 -16.09 -1.49 12.58
C HIS A 15 -16.23 -1.74 11.07
N ARG A 16 -17.40 -1.44 10.50
CA ARG A 16 -17.58 -1.44 9.05
C ARG A 16 -16.67 -0.36 8.47
N ILE A 17 -15.60 -0.77 7.80
CA ILE A 17 -14.84 0.13 6.94
C ILE A 17 -15.79 0.52 5.80
N GLU A 18 -16.08 1.82 5.70
CA GLU A 18 -16.84 2.33 4.55
C GLU A 18 -15.99 2.16 3.29
N THR A 19 -16.44 1.30 2.37
CA THR A 19 -15.73 0.95 1.12
C THR A 19 -15.41 2.20 0.28
N ILE A 20 -16.29 3.21 0.30
CA ILE A 20 -16.08 4.52 -0.33
C ILE A 20 -14.80 5.21 0.17
N THR A 21 -14.46 5.06 1.45
CA THR A 21 -13.24 5.64 2.01
C THR A 21 -12.00 4.91 1.49
N LEU A 22 -12.05 3.57 1.37
CA LEU A 22 -10.94 2.79 0.81
C LEU A 22 -10.71 3.10 -0.67
N GLU A 23 -11.77 3.11 -1.49
CA GLU A 23 -11.67 3.46 -2.92
C GLU A 23 -11.03 4.83 -3.13
N ARG A 24 -11.43 5.83 -2.31
CA ARG A 24 -10.88 7.18 -2.36
C ARG A 24 -9.39 7.22 -2.02
N GLU A 25 -8.96 6.48 -1.01
CA GLU A 25 -7.53 6.41 -0.68
C GLU A 25 -6.70 5.69 -1.74
N VAL A 26 -7.25 4.62 -2.34
CA VAL A 26 -6.60 3.94 -3.47
C VAL A 26 -6.47 4.88 -4.67
N TYR A 27 -7.50 5.68 -4.96
CA TYR A 27 -7.46 6.70 -5.99
C TYR A 27 -6.38 7.76 -5.71
N TRP A 28 -6.33 8.31 -4.49
CA TRP A 28 -5.32 9.30 -4.13
C TRP A 28 -3.90 8.73 -4.18
N LEU A 29 -3.72 7.48 -3.77
CA LEU A 29 -2.43 6.80 -3.90
C LEU A 29 -1.99 6.71 -5.36
N ALA A 30 -2.90 6.33 -6.26
CA ALA A 30 -2.63 6.31 -7.69
C ALA A 30 -2.29 7.72 -8.22
N ALA A 31 -3.03 8.74 -7.79
CA ALA A 31 -2.82 10.11 -8.22
C ALA A 31 -1.45 10.65 -7.80
N VAL A 32 -1.01 10.41 -6.56
CA VAL A 32 0.31 10.86 -6.07
C VAL A 32 1.45 10.29 -6.92
N PHE A 33 1.46 8.98 -7.16
CA PHE A 33 2.50 8.35 -7.97
C PHE A 33 2.44 8.77 -9.45
N ALA A 34 1.24 8.93 -10.02
CA ALA A 34 1.08 9.34 -11.42
C ALA A 34 1.47 10.81 -11.65
N ALA A 35 1.09 11.70 -10.73
CA ALA A 35 1.32 13.13 -10.84
C ALA A 35 2.80 13.50 -10.62
N SER A 36 3.54 12.75 -9.81
CA SER A 36 4.91 13.08 -9.41
C SER A 36 5.84 13.44 -10.58
N SER A 37 5.86 12.60 -11.62
CA SER A 37 6.69 12.85 -12.81
C SER A 37 6.21 14.06 -13.63
N THR A 38 4.91 14.33 -13.62
CA THR A 38 4.32 15.47 -14.33
C THR A 38 4.64 16.76 -13.59
N LEU A 39 4.49 16.80 -12.27
CA LEU A 39 4.84 17.97 -11.46
C LEU A 39 6.34 18.26 -11.55
N HIS A 40 7.19 17.22 -11.54
CA HIS A 40 8.63 17.36 -11.81
C HIS A 40 8.95 17.99 -13.17
N ARG A 41 8.21 17.58 -14.22
CA ARG A 41 8.40 18.14 -15.56
C ARG A 41 7.94 19.58 -15.67
N LEU A 42 6.88 19.94 -14.93
CA LEU A 42 6.29 21.29 -14.91
C LEU A 42 7.07 22.27 -14.03
N ALA A 43 7.97 21.78 -13.16
CA ALA A 43 8.92 22.62 -12.44
C ALA A 43 10.08 23.04 -13.37
N PRO A 44 10.16 24.30 -13.84
CA PRO A 44 11.31 24.84 -14.56
C PRO A 44 12.60 24.74 -13.74
N ASP A 45 13.75 24.82 -14.42
CA ASP A 45 15.10 24.85 -13.80
C ASP A 45 15.39 26.23 -13.17
N GLU A 46 14.49 26.67 -12.31
CA GLU A 46 14.59 27.91 -11.54
C GLU A 46 14.79 27.54 -10.07
N ASP A 47 15.79 28.17 -9.44
CA ASP A 47 15.90 28.14 -8.00
C ASP A 47 14.58 28.71 -7.43
N ASP A 48 14.00 28.01 -6.45
CA ASP A 48 12.81 28.43 -5.69
C ASP A 48 11.41 28.08 -6.27
N ASN A 49 11.31 27.18 -7.26
CA ASN A 49 10.03 26.78 -7.87
C ASN A 49 8.98 26.22 -6.87
N GLU A 50 7.75 26.74 -6.94
CA GLU A 50 6.66 26.41 -6.00
C GLU A 50 6.17 24.97 -6.13
N LEU A 51 6.13 24.42 -7.35
CA LEU A 51 5.70 23.03 -7.56
C LEU A 51 6.73 22.05 -6.98
N ASP A 52 8.02 22.35 -7.12
CA ASP A 52 9.07 21.53 -6.53
C ASP A 52 9.09 21.62 -5.00
N LYS A 53 8.88 22.81 -4.41
CA LYS A 53 8.68 22.96 -2.96
C LYS A 53 7.50 22.13 -2.45
N LEU A 54 6.36 22.20 -3.13
CA LEU A 54 5.16 21.46 -2.77
C LEU A 54 5.44 19.95 -2.75
N ARG A 55 6.09 19.43 -3.79
CA ARG A 55 6.44 18.01 -3.89
C ARG A 55 7.41 17.60 -2.79
N LEU A 56 8.48 18.35 -2.56
CA LEU A 56 9.46 18.05 -1.53
C LEU A 56 8.83 17.96 -0.13
N HIS A 57 7.85 18.82 0.14
CA HIS A 57 7.24 18.89 1.45
C HIS A 57 6.21 17.78 1.70
N PHE A 58 5.44 17.40 0.67
CA PHE A 58 4.25 16.56 0.86
C PHE A 58 4.28 15.20 0.15
N GLU A 59 5.02 15.05 -0.96
CA GLU A 59 4.87 13.88 -1.84
C GLU A 59 5.21 12.55 -1.13
N ILE A 60 6.32 12.52 -0.40
CA ILE A 60 6.78 11.33 0.33
C ILE A 60 5.89 11.02 1.54
N SER A 61 5.54 12.04 2.32
CA SER A 61 4.73 11.86 3.52
C SER A 61 3.32 11.41 3.16
N GLU A 62 2.73 11.95 2.10
CA GLU A 62 1.40 11.58 1.61
C GLU A 62 1.39 10.19 0.98
N ALA A 63 2.39 9.85 0.15
CA ALA A 63 2.51 8.50 -0.39
C ALA A 63 2.66 7.46 0.73
N SER A 64 3.44 7.77 1.78
CA SER A 64 3.60 6.88 2.94
C SER A 64 2.30 6.73 3.73
N ARG A 65 1.60 7.84 4.01
CA ARG A 65 0.32 7.85 4.72
C ARG A 65 -0.72 7.00 3.99
N LEU A 66 -0.86 7.19 2.69
CA LEU A 66 -1.81 6.46 1.85
C LEU A 66 -1.48 4.96 1.75
N LEU A 67 -0.21 4.60 1.58
CA LEU A 67 0.20 3.18 1.55
C LEU A 67 -0.14 2.46 2.85
N ILE A 68 0.16 3.07 4.00
CA ILE A 68 -0.12 2.50 5.31
C ILE A 68 -1.63 2.41 5.54
N SER A 69 -2.37 3.48 5.24
CA SER A 69 -3.81 3.53 5.48
C SER A 69 -4.58 2.50 4.63
N VAL A 70 -4.27 2.40 3.33
CA VAL A 70 -4.82 1.35 2.45
C VAL A 70 -4.43 -0.05 2.95
N ALA A 71 -3.18 -0.25 3.37
CA ALA A 71 -2.74 -1.53 3.90
C ALA A 71 -3.51 -1.95 5.16
N VAL A 72 -3.73 -1.03 6.10
CA VAL A 72 -4.51 -1.27 7.34
C VAL A 72 -5.96 -1.60 7.01
N MET A 73 -6.63 -0.80 6.17
CA MET A 73 -8.03 -1.03 5.82
C MET A 73 -8.23 -2.39 5.16
N LEU A 74 -7.41 -2.72 4.16
CA LEU A 74 -7.51 -3.98 3.45
C LEU A 74 -7.11 -5.16 4.34
N ARG A 75 -6.17 -4.97 5.26
CA ARG A 75 -5.82 -6.01 6.23
C ARG A 75 -6.99 -6.34 7.15
N ASN A 76 -7.66 -5.30 7.66
CA ASN A 76 -8.85 -5.46 8.48
C ASN A 76 -9.99 -6.13 7.70
N LEU A 77 -10.22 -5.75 6.44
CA LEU A 77 -11.22 -6.40 5.58
C LEU A 77 -10.90 -7.88 5.35
N MET A 78 -9.64 -8.20 5.02
CA MET A 78 -9.19 -9.58 4.79
C MET A 78 -9.33 -10.45 6.05
N ASP A 79 -9.04 -9.90 7.24
CA ASP A 79 -9.14 -10.66 8.48
C ASP A 79 -10.60 -10.76 9.00
N ALA A 80 -11.46 -9.77 8.71
CA ALA A 80 -12.88 -9.79 9.08
C ALA A 80 -13.74 -10.71 8.19
N GLN A 81 -13.41 -10.81 6.90
CA GLN A 81 -14.16 -11.59 5.91
C GLN A 81 -13.68 -13.05 5.81
N SER A 82 -13.49 -13.74 6.94
CA SER A 82 -13.16 -15.17 7.02
C SER A 82 -14.23 -16.13 6.42
N SER A 83 -15.09 -15.62 5.54
CA SER A 83 -16.01 -16.36 4.69
C SER A 83 -15.27 -16.98 3.50
N GLU A 84 -15.53 -18.26 3.28
CA GLU A 84 -15.06 -19.12 2.19
C GLU A 84 -15.11 -18.46 0.79
N MET A 85 -16.02 -17.49 0.58
CA MET A 85 -16.12 -16.73 -0.68
C MET A 85 -14.95 -15.76 -0.94
N LEU A 86 -14.42 -15.07 0.08
CA LEU A 86 -13.27 -14.17 -0.11
C LEU A 86 -12.00 -14.98 -0.37
N GLU A 87 -11.84 -16.14 0.29
CA GLU A 87 -10.73 -17.05 -0.02
C GLU A 87 -10.79 -17.52 -1.47
N LEU A 88 -11.98 -17.84 -1.99
CA LEU A 88 -12.15 -18.28 -3.38
C LEU A 88 -11.84 -17.17 -4.40
N SER A 89 -12.17 -15.91 -4.10
CA SER A 89 -11.85 -14.77 -4.98
C SER A 89 -10.38 -14.39 -4.91
N ILE A 90 -9.77 -14.40 -3.72
CA ILE A 90 -8.33 -14.18 -3.50
C ILE A 90 -7.48 -15.27 -4.16
N ARG A 91 -7.86 -16.55 -4.05
CA ARG A 91 -7.11 -17.68 -4.63
C ARG A 91 -7.07 -17.68 -6.16
N LYS A 92 -8.05 -17.06 -6.83
CA LYS A 92 -8.08 -16.93 -8.30
C LYS A 92 -7.23 -15.79 -8.83
N MET A 93 -6.80 -14.86 -7.99
CA MET A 93 -6.00 -13.70 -8.41
C MET A 93 -4.51 -14.01 -8.27
N ASP A 94 -3.70 -13.58 -9.24
CA ASP A 94 -2.26 -13.45 -9.02
C ASP A 94 -2.06 -12.29 -8.03
N MET A 95 -1.88 -12.67 -6.76
CA MET A 95 -1.75 -11.74 -5.64
C MET A 95 -0.31 -11.25 -5.48
N ILE A 96 0.61 -11.52 -6.41
CA ILE A 96 2.01 -11.14 -6.26
C ILE A 96 2.19 -9.66 -6.61
N VAL A 97 2.54 -8.86 -5.61
CA VAL A 97 2.79 -7.41 -5.73
C VAL A 97 4.24 -7.04 -5.53
N GLY A 98 5.14 -8.01 -5.54
CA GLY A 98 6.56 -7.73 -5.40
C GLY A 98 7.36 -8.94 -4.96
N HIS A 99 8.42 -8.67 -4.20
CA HIS A 99 9.26 -9.70 -3.62
C HIS A 99 9.86 -9.24 -2.29
N TYR A 100 10.28 -10.19 -1.47
CA TYR A 100 11.04 -9.90 -0.26
C TYR A 100 12.17 -10.88 -0.03
N THR A 101 13.06 -10.49 0.87
CA THR A 101 14.20 -11.27 1.33
C THR A 101 14.20 -11.25 2.86
N ILE A 102 14.62 -12.36 3.47
CA ILE A 102 14.77 -12.49 4.92
C ILE A 102 16.21 -12.92 5.22
N GLY A 103 16.78 -12.32 6.25
CA GLY A 103 18.07 -12.67 6.82
C GLY A 103 19.24 -12.47 5.88
N LYS A 104 20.43 -12.91 6.33
CA LYS A 104 21.71 -12.69 5.64
C LYS A 104 21.80 -13.39 4.28
N LYS A 105 21.07 -14.50 4.09
CA LYS A 105 21.12 -15.30 2.85
C LYS A 105 20.31 -14.70 1.69
N ARG A 106 19.53 -13.62 1.93
CA ARG A 106 18.80 -12.81 0.94
C ARG A 106 18.08 -13.60 -0.17
N ARG A 107 17.53 -14.79 0.14
CA ARG A 107 16.75 -15.54 -0.84
C ARG A 107 15.48 -14.77 -1.18
N LYS A 108 15.29 -14.47 -2.46
CA LYS A 108 14.14 -13.74 -2.98
C LYS A 108 12.91 -14.66 -2.94
N LYS A 109 11.85 -14.19 -2.29
CA LYS A 109 10.53 -14.82 -2.24
C LYS A 109 9.53 -13.88 -2.88
N ASP A 110 8.49 -14.42 -3.50
CA ASP A 110 7.37 -13.62 -3.97
C ASP A 110 6.67 -12.95 -2.79
N LEU A 111 6.24 -11.71 -2.99
CA LEU A 111 5.49 -10.95 -1.99
C LEU A 111 4.02 -10.91 -2.41
N THR A 112 3.20 -11.68 -1.72
CA THR A 112 1.76 -11.64 -1.91
C THR A 112 1.16 -10.33 -1.40
N PHE A 113 -0.04 -9.98 -1.84
CA PHE A 113 -0.75 -8.77 -1.44
C PHE A 113 -0.94 -8.71 0.08
N ARG A 114 -1.34 -9.84 0.69
CA ARG A 114 -1.51 -9.97 2.14
C ARG A 114 -0.19 -9.76 2.89
N GLU A 115 0.91 -10.32 2.38
CA GLU A 115 2.23 -10.09 2.97
C GLU A 115 2.70 -8.65 2.78
N ALA A 116 2.39 -8.01 1.64
CA ALA A 116 2.70 -6.61 1.41
C ALA A 116 1.98 -5.69 2.40
N CYS A 117 0.68 -5.91 2.65
CA CYS A 117 -0.05 -5.16 3.69
C CYS A 117 0.61 -5.34 5.06
N ASN A 118 0.93 -6.59 5.46
CA ASN A 118 1.62 -6.84 6.72
C ASN A 118 2.98 -6.12 6.81
N LYS A 119 3.77 -6.18 5.74
CA LYS A 119 5.08 -5.53 5.72
C LYS A 119 4.99 -4.01 5.70
N LEU A 120 3.95 -3.43 5.07
CA LEU A 120 3.68 -2.00 5.14
C LEU A 120 3.34 -1.56 6.57
N ILE A 121 2.48 -2.32 7.27
CA ILE A 121 2.06 -2.03 8.65
C ILE A 121 3.22 -2.17 9.64
N HIS A 122 4.12 -3.13 9.42
CA HIS A 122 5.23 -3.43 10.32
C HIS A 122 6.60 -2.91 9.83
N ALA A 123 6.63 -2.06 8.80
CA ALA A 123 7.89 -1.48 8.33
C ALA A 123 8.46 -0.52 9.38
N LEU A 124 9.75 -0.67 9.69
CA LEU A 124 10.52 0.35 10.41
C LEU A 124 10.88 1.52 9.49
N HIS A 125 11.17 1.22 8.23
CA HIS A 125 11.53 2.23 7.23
C HIS A 125 10.86 1.94 5.89
N ILE A 126 10.41 3.02 5.25
CA ILE A 126 9.81 3.03 3.91
C ILE A 126 10.64 3.98 3.04
N ASN A 127 11.33 3.43 2.05
CA ASN A 127 12.09 4.21 1.07
C ASN A 127 11.41 4.15 -0.28
N PHE A 128 11.20 5.31 -0.88
CA PHE A 128 10.60 5.42 -2.21
C PHE A 128 11.67 5.34 -3.29
N ASP A 129 11.39 4.62 -4.36
CA ASP A 129 12.24 4.60 -5.55
C ASP A 129 12.08 5.95 -6.27
N MET A 130 13.20 6.67 -6.44
CA MET A 130 13.21 8.01 -7.03
C MET A 130 14.00 8.00 -8.35
N ALA A 131 13.59 8.83 -9.30
CA ALA A 131 14.20 8.95 -10.62
C ALA A 131 14.45 10.40 -11.02
N GLY A 132 15.33 10.61 -12.01
CA GLY A 132 15.56 11.94 -12.58
C GLY A 132 16.71 12.71 -11.94
N MET A 133 17.81 12.05 -11.54
CA MET A 133 19.03 12.74 -11.12
C MET A 133 19.52 13.68 -12.23
N ASN A 134 19.27 14.96 -12.07
CA ASN A 134 19.96 16.03 -12.76
C ASN A 134 20.45 17.01 -11.70
N LYS A 135 21.64 17.59 -11.86
CA LYS A 135 22.32 18.38 -10.80
C LYS A 135 21.52 19.61 -10.31
N LYS A 136 20.43 19.97 -11.01
CA LYS A 136 19.53 21.09 -10.71
C LYS A 136 18.07 20.69 -10.43
N LYS A 137 17.62 19.50 -10.84
CA LYS A 137 16.23 19.06 -10.62
C LYS A 137 16.15 17.96 -9.58
N LEU A 138 15.16 18.08 -8.71
CA LEU A 138 14.87 17.10 -7.67
C LEU A 138 14.18 15.88 -8.29
N CYS A 139 14.38 14.70 -7.70
CA CYS A 139 13.88 13.46 -8.27
C CYS A 139 12.34 13.35 -8.20
N TYR A 140 11.75 12.40 -8.93
CA TYR A 140 10.31 12.06 -8.87
C TYR A 140 10.08 10.59 -8.52
N LEU A 141 8.89 10.28 -8.00
CA LEU A 141 8.50 8.94 -7.59
C LEU A 141 8.42 7.98 -8.77
N ARG A 142 9.02 6.80 -8.60
CA ARG A 142 8.68 5.61 -9.37
C ARG A 142 7.70 4.75 -8.59
N PRO A 143 6.86 3.94 -9.24
CA PRO A 143 5.87 3.07 -8.59
C PRO A 143 6.50 1.84 -7.93
N LYS A 144 7.57 2.05 -7.17
CA LYS A 144 8.29 1.02 -6.43
C LYS A 144 8.68 1.56 -5.06
N VAL A 145 8.43 0.76 -4.03
CA VAL A 145 8.73 1.11 -2.64
C VAL A 145 9.55 -0.01 -2.01
N TYR A 146 10.57 0.37 -1.26
CA TYR A 146 11.40 -0.53 -0.49
C TYR A 146 11.02 -0.44 0.98
N LEU A 147 10.67 -1.58 1.56
CA LEU A 147 10.30 -1.70 2.95
C LEU A 147 11.38 -2.44 3.70
N TYR A 148 11.68 -1.96 4.92
CA TYR A 148 12.64 -2.56 5.82
C TYR A 148 12.00 -2.73 7.18
N GLY A 149 12.29 -3.84 7.83
CA GLY A 149 11.95 -4.09 9.22
C GLY A 149 12.58 -5.39 9.66
N ASP A 150 12.25 -5.79 10.88
CA ASP A 150 12.70 -7.03 11.48
C ASP A 150 11.49 -7.87 11.93
N PHE A 151 11.71 -9.16 12.13
CA PHE A 151 10.77 -10.04 12.80
C PHE A 151 11.53 -11.18 13.47
N ARG A 152 11.41 -11.30 14.80
CA ARG A 152 12.10 -12.34 15.59
C ARG A 152 13.61 -12.39 15.32
N ASP A 153 14.25 -11.21 15.40
CA ASP A 153 15.70 -11.03 15.18
C ASP A 153 16.18 -11.33 13.75
N GLU A 154 15.26 -11.50 12.77
CA GLU A 154 15.60 -11.59 11.36
C GLU A 154 15.15 -10.35 10.59
N ASP A 155 16.14 -9.60 10.10
CA ASP A 155 15.90 -8.48 9.18
C ASP A 155 15.23 -8.97 7.89
N TRP A 156 14.25 -8.21 7.42
CA TRP A 156 13.65 -8.41 6.12
C TRP A 156 13.69 -7.13 5.29
N ARG A 157 13.80 -7.32 3.97
CA ARG A 157 13.67 -6.26 2.97
C ARG A 157 12.65 -6.69 1.94
N ALA A 158 11.65 -5.85 1.70
CA ALA A 158 10.66 -6.07 0.66
C ALA A 158 10.69 -4.96 -0.39
N VAL A 159 10.28 -5.32 -1.60
CA VAL A 159 10.08 -4.42 -2.72
C VAL A 159 8.64 -4.58 -3.16
N VAL A 160 7.85 -3.52 -3.04
CA VAL A 160 6.46 -3.45 -3.47
C VAL A 160 6.40 -2.74 -4.82
N ASP A 161 5.74 -3.38 -5.78
CA ASP A 161 5.25 -2.77 -7.01
C ASP A 161 3.92 -2.06 -6.68
N VAL A 162 3.97 -0.73 -6.61
CA VAL A 162 2.84 0.08 -6.17
C VAL A 162 1.70 0.01 -7.18
N THR A 163 2.00 -0.10 -8.47
CA THR A 163 0.97 -0.23 -9.51
C THR A 163 0.20 -1.54 -9.36
N LYS A 164 0.89 -2.66 -9.10
CA LYS A 164 0.22 -3.93 -8.81
C LYS A 164 -0.58 -3.86 -7.51
N PHE A 165 -0.01 -3.26 -6.47
CA PHE A 165 -0.69 -3.04 -5.19
C PHE A 165 -2.00 -2.28 -5.35
N ILE A 166 -2.00 -1.12 -6.03
CA ILE A 166 -3.20 -0.32 -6.31
C ILE A 166 -4.26 -1.14 -7.07
N LYS A 167 -3.85 -1.87 -8.12
CA LYS A 167 -4.79 -2.67 -8.93
C LYS A 167 -5.49 -3.75 -8.12
N ILE A 168 -4.79 -4.39 -7.20
CA ILE A 168 -5.39 -5.41 -6.32
C ILE A 168 -6.22 -4.74 -5.23
N ALA A 169 -5.72 -3.66 -4.64
CA ALA A 169 -6.44 -2.88 -3.63
C ALA A 169 -7.82 -2.43 -4.13
N TYR A 170 -7.91 -1.88 -5.35
CA TYR A 170 -9.18 -1.46 -5.95
C TYR A 170 -10.14 -2.61 -6.28
N ARG A 171 -9.63 -3.82 -6.52
CA ARG A 171 -10.50 -4.99 -6.76
C ARG A 171 -11.09 -5.56 -5.47
N LEU A 172 -10.48 -5.25 -4.33
CA LEU A 172 -10.88 -5.72 -3.01
C LEU A 172 -11.63 -4.64 -2.21
N SER A 173 -11.72 -3.42 -2.74
CA SER A 173 -12.44 -2.30 -2.14
C SER A 173 -13.94 -2.37 -2.37
#